data_AF-A0A1H9QZ46-F1
#
_entry.id   AF-A0A1H9QZ46-F1
#
_cell.length_a   1.000
_cell.length_b   1.000
_cell.length_c   1.000
_cell.angle_alpha   90.00
_cell.angle_beta   90.00
_cell.angle_gamma   90.00
#
_symmetry.space_group_name_H-M   'P 1'
#
loop_
_entity.id
_entity.type
_entity.pdbx_description
1 polymer ?
#
loop_
_entity_poly.entity_id
_entity_poly.type
_entity_poly.pdbx_seq_one_letter_code
_entity_poly.pdbx_strand_id
1 'polypeptide(L)'
;MRVLENLLVRCTSVRVVLSSRGGLDSALLDLATATERGRLLLDPTVARHLGPRHRMSVRVLAKPSRCMLVFDDRSAVLPLAADDLNVGAMLLRNPLATTYGDLFELMWSDARAPQGGPDETGLSSREAEIVELLLEGATDHQVAARLGMSSRTVRAVVAQLQQRYGTRSRMALGFQLARVTG
;
A
#
# COMPACT_ATOMS: atom_id res chain seq x y z
N MET A 1 -10.57 19.52 -10.17
CA MET A 1 -10.89 19.31 -8.74
C MET A 1 -12.38 19.40 -8.41
N ARG A 2 -13.07 20.52 -8.68
CA ARG A 2 -14.50 20.74 -8.30
C ARG A 2 -15.50 19.64 -8.67
N VAL A 3 -15.29 18.94 -9.79
CA VAL A 3 -16.13 17.79 -10.20
C VAL A 3 -15.97 16.59 -9.26
N LEU A 4 -14.73 16.28 -8.86
CA LEU A 4 -14.43 15.16 -7.97
C LEU A 4 -14.97 15.37 -6.56
N GLU A 5 -14.84 16.59 -6.03
CA GLU A 5 -15.41 16.97 -4.73
C GLU A 5 -16.94 16.78 -4.73
N ASN A 6 -17.62 17.23 -5.80
CA ASN A 6 -19.06 17.04 -5.94
C ASN A 6 -19.47 15.56 -6.02
N LEU A 7 -18.66 14.72 -6.66
CA LEU A 7 -18.91 13.28 -6.73
C LEU A 7 -18.70 12.62 -5.36
N LEU A 8 -17.61 12.96 -4.67
CA LEU A 8 -17.33 12.45 -3.32
C LEU A 8 -18.46 12.74 -2.34
N VAL A 9 -18.93 13.99 -2.28
CA VAL A 9 -19.98 14.42 -1.34
C VAL A 9 -21.30 13.68 -1.57
N ARG A 10 -21.55 13.24 -2.81
CA ARG A 10 -22.81 12.59 -3.20
C ARG A 10 -22.72 11.06 -3.27
N CYS A 11 -21.52 10.50 -3.19
CA CYS A 11 -21.34 9.07 -3.36
C CYS A 11 -21.63 8.30 -2.06
N THR A 12 -22.13 7.08 -2.21
CA THR A 12 -22.28 6.13 -1.09
C THR A 12 -21.07 5.21 -0.95
N SER A 13 -20.34 5.04 -2.04
CA SER A 13 -19.18 4.18 -2.17
C SER A 13 -18.19 4.80 -3.16
N VAL A 14 -16.91 4.66 -2.84
CA VAL A 14 -15.83 5.02 -3.77
C VAL A 14 -14.77 3.92 -3.78
N ARG A 15 -14.29 3.64 -4.99
CA ARG A 15 -13.25 2.67 -5.28
C ARG A 15 -12.13 3.39 -6.00
N VAL A 16 -10.91 3.25 -5.51
CA VAL A 16 -9.76 4.00 -6.02
C VAL A 16 -8.61 3.05 -6.30
N VAL A 17 -7.99 3.21 -7.46
CA VAL A 17 -6.68 2.63 -7.77
C VAL A 17 -5.68 3.77 -7.77
N LEU A 18 -4.64 3.69 -6.95
CA LEU A 18 -3.51 4.61 -6.98
C LEU A 18 -2.25 3.86 -7.40
N SER A 19 -1.36 4.56 -8.10
CA SER A 19 -0.11 4.02 -8.60
C SER A 19 0.99 5.06 -8.44
N SER A 20 2.23 4.60 -8.33
CA SER A 20 3.43 5.42 -8.25
C SER A 20 3.98 5.78 -9.64
N ARG A 21 3.37 5.31 -10.74
CA ARG A 21 3.85 5.55 -12.12
C ARG A 21 3.83 7.02 -12.52
N GLY A 22 2.97 7.83 -11.92
CA GLY A 22 2.86 9.26 -12.17
C GLY A 22 3.50 10.17 -11.11
N GLY A 23 4.02 9.60 -10.03
CA GLY A 23 4.17 10.32 -8.77
C GLY A 23 2.88 10.28 -7.96
N LEU A 24 3.01 10.40 -6.63
CA LEU A 24 1.88 10.42 -5.72
C LEU A 24 1.26 11.81 -5.67
N ASP A 25 0.16 12.02 -6.40
CA ASP A 25 -0.64 13.24 -6.26
C ASP A 25 -1.30 13.25 -4.87
N SER A 26 -0.90 14.19 -4.01
CA SER A 26 -1.46 14.35 -2.68
C SER A 26 -2.97 14.60 -2.71
N ALA A 27 -3.48 15.26 -3.76
CA ALA A 27 -4.91 15.49 -3.90
C ALA A 27 -5.68 14.18 -4.13
N LEU A 28 -5.11 13.23 -4.89
CA LEU A 28 -5.69 11.90 -5.06
C LEU A 28 -5.68 11.10 -3.76
N LEU A 29 -4.59 11.20 -2.99
CA LEU A 29 -4.45 10.53 -1.71
C LEU A 29 -5.45 11.09 -0.68
N ASP A 30 -5.56 12.42 -0.59
CA ASP A 30 -6.53 13.10 0.27
C ASP A 30 -7.96 12.74 -0.13
N LEU A 31 -8.25 12.76 -1.43
CA LEU A 31 -9.56 12.41 -1.98
C LEU A 31 -9.92 10.94 -1.71
N ALA A 32 -8.96 10.03 -1.86
CA ALA A 32 -9.14 8.62 -1.55
C ALA A 32 -9.43 8.44 -0.05
N THR A 33 -8.68 9.11 0.81
CA THR A 33 -8.77 8.95 2.28
C THR A 33 -9.87 9.79 2.93
N ALA A 34 -10.49 10.73 2.21
CA ALA A 34 -11.58 11.58 2.71
C ALA A 34 -12.88 10.81 3.02
N THR A 35 -13.01 9.56 2.56
CA THR A 35 -14.18 8.72 2.82
C THR A 35 -13.88 7.60 3.82
N GLU A 36 -14.82 7.35 4.72
CA GLU A 36 -14.74 6.21 5.65
C GLU A 36 -15.29 4.91 5.03
N ARG A 37 -15.85 4.97 3.82
CA ARG A 37 -16.53 3.84 3.16
C ARG A 37 -16.05 3.66 1.73
N GLY A 38 -14.77 3.33 1.56
CA GLY A 38 -14.25 2.99 0.25
C GLY A 38 -13.20 1.90 0.26
N ARG A 39 -12.82 1.50 -0.95
CA ARG A 39 -11.82 0.47 -1.22
C ARG A 39 -10.67 1.06 -2.01
N LEU A 40 -9.45 0.78 -1.58
CA LEU A 40 -8.23 1.34 -2.15
C LEU A 40 -7.33 0.22 -2.65
N LEU A 41 -6.99 0.27 -3.94
CA LEU A 41 -5.98 -0.56 -4.57
C LEU A 41 -4.73 0.26 -4.81
N LEU A 42 -3.61 -0.27 -4.36
CA LEU A 42 -2.31 0.39 -4.43
C LEU A 42 -1.30 -0.52 -5.11
N ASP A 43 -0.26 0.06 -5.68
CA ASP A 43 0.96 -0.70 -5.92
C ASP A 43 1.84 -0.77 -4.64
N PRO A 44 2.88 -1.63 -4.62
CA PRO A 44 3.73 -1.80 -3.44
C PRO A 44 4.52 -0.54 -3.05
N THR A 45 4.74 0.38 -3.99
CA THR A 45 5.47 1.63 -3.71
C THR A 45 4.57 2.60 -2.95
N VAL A 46 3.32 2.76 -3.38
CA VAL A 46 2.35 3.61 -2.68
C VAL A 46 1.98 3.03 -1.33
N ALA A 47 1.79 1.70 -1.25
CA ALA A 47 1.42 1.02 -0.01
C ALA A 47 2.41 1.28 1.14
N ARG A 48 3.72 1.37 0.85
CA ARG A 48 4.77 1.67 1.85
C ARG A 48 4.65 3.05 2.48
N HIS A 49 4.03 4.00 1.79
CA HIS A 49 3.87 5.38 2.26
C HIS A 49 2.52 5.60 2.98
N LEU A 50 1.59 4.65 2.87
CA LEU A 50 0.36 4.65 3.63
C LEU A 50 0.64 4.18 5.06
N GLY A 51 0.26 4.97 6.06
CA GLY A 51 0.42 4.62 7.47
C GLY A 51 -0.54 3.50 7.94
N PRO A 52 -0.51 3.11 9.23
CA PRO A 52 -1.37 2.04 9.74
C PRO A 52 -2.84 2.43 9.96
N ARG A 53 -3.25 3.67 9.66
CA ARG A 53 -4.58 4.20 10.00
C ARG A 53 -5.36 4.56 8.74
N HIS A 54 -5.94 3.55 8.12
CA HIS A 54 -6.90 3.74 7.04
C HIS A 54 -8.25 3.19 7.47
N ARG A 55 -9.27 4.05 7.45
CA ARG A 55 -10.67 3.66 7.70
C ARG A 55 -11.29 2.92 6.50
N MET A 56 -10.52 2.73 5.43
CA MET A 56 -10.90 2.05 4.20
C MET A 56 -10.31 0.65 4.13
N SER A 57 -10.93 -0.24 3.36
CA SER A 57 -10.28 -1.50 3.00
C SER A 57 -9.20 -1.23 1.96
N VAL A 58 -7.97 -1.61 2.26
CA VAL A 58 -6.82 -1.42 1.37
C VAL A 58 -6.33 -2.78 0.89
N ARG A 59 -5.92 -2.87 -0.38
CA ARG A 59 -5.24 -4.02 -0.98
C ARG A 59 -4.13 -3.56 -1.92
N VAL A 60 -3.18 -4.45 -2.18
CA VAL A 60 -1.98 -4.19 -2.98
C VAL A 60 -1.96 -5.10 -4.21
N LEU A 61 -1.82 -4.48 -5.39
CA LEU A 61 -1.64 -5.14 -6.68
C LEU A 61 -0.16 -5.45 -6.90
N ALA A 62 0.14 -6.63 -7.46
CA ALA A 62 1.51 -7.03 -7.76
C ALA A 62 2.18 -6.17 -8.86
N LYS A 63 1.37 -5.54 -9.73
CA LYS A 63 1.84 -4.71 -10.84
C LYS A 63 1.20 -3.32 -10.78
N PRO A 64 1.95 -2.25 -11.09
CA PRO A 64 1.38 -0.92 -11.17
C PRO A 64 0.30 -0.85 -12.26
N SER A 65 -0.83 -0.22 -11.92
CA SER A 65 -1.99 -0.02 -12.79
C SER A 65 -2.24 1.47 -13.00
N ARG A 66 -3.03 1.86 -14.00
CA ARG A 66 -3.40 3.28 -14.16
C ARG A 66 -4.33 3.70 -13.02
N CYS A 67 -4.13 4.91 -12.50
CA CYS A 67 -5.06 5.50 -11.54
C CYS A 67 -6.48 5.55 -12.12
N MET A 68 -7.45 5.20 -11.30
CA MET A 68 -8.86 5.38 -11.60
C MET A 68 -9.65 5.56 -10.31
N LEU A 69 -10.76 6.28 -10.39
CA LEU A 69 -11.71 6.46 -9.30
C LEU A 69 -13.09 6.09 -9.79
N VAL A 70 -13.82 5.28 -9.04
CA VAL A 70 -15.18 4.84 -9.39
C VAL A 70 -16.12 5.19 -8.23
N PHE A 71 -17.22 5.86 -8.54
CA PHE A 71 -18.23 6.34 -7.60
C PHE A 71 -19.56 5.65 -7.89
N ASP A 72 -20.06 4.86 -6.95
CA ASP A 72 -21.37 4.16 -7.00
C ASP A 72 -21.69 3.40 -8.30
N ASP A 73 -20.68 2.96 -9.06
CA ASP A 73 -20.86 2.39 -10.42
C ASP A 73 -21.57 3.32 -11.40
N ARG A 74 -21.64 4.62 -11.09
CA ARG A 74 -22.34 5.66 -11.86
C ARG A 74 -21.42 6.65 -12.54
N SER A 75 -20.22 6.82 -12.01
CA SER A 75 -19.21 7.71 -12.55
C SER A 75 -17.82 7.14 -12.32
N ALA A 76 -16.97 7.24 -13.32
CA ALA A 76 -15.56 6.90 -13.21
C ALA A 76 -14.70 8.09 -13.66
N VAL A 77 -13.59 8.33 -12.97
CA VAL A 77 -12.64 9.39 -13.30
C VAL A 77 -11.28 8.78 -13.55
N LEU A 78 -10.70 9.11 -14.70
CA LEU A 78 -9.42 8.58 -15.18
C LEU A 78 -8.50 9.76 -15.51
N PRO A 79 -7.35 9.91 -14.82
CA PRO A 79 -6.35 10.92 -15.18
C PRO A 79 -5.88 10.75 -16.64
N LEU A 80 -5.66 11.85 -17.34
CA LEU A 80 -5.19 11.85 -18.74
C LEU A 80 -3.68 11.56 -18.82
N ALA A 81 -2.91 12.12 -17.91
CA ALA A 81 -1.50 11.79 -17.69
C ALA A 81 -1.36 10.81 -16.53
N ALA A 82 -0.25 10.08 -16.47
CA ALA A 82 0.00 9.08 -15.44
C ALA A 82 -0.23 9.70 -14.05
N ASP A 83 -1.28 9.24 -13.39
CA ASP A 83 -1.67 9.51 -12.01
C ASP A 83 -1.69 11.00 -11.57
N ASP A 84 -1.74 11.96 -12.51
CA ASP A 84 -1.78 13.41 -12.26
C ASP A 84 -3.11 14.01 -12.73
N LEU A 85 -3.94 14.44 -11.77
CA LEU A 85 -5.23 15.06 -12.06
C LEU A 85 -5.12 16.51 -12.57
N ASN A 86 -3.97 17.17 -12.42
CA ASN A 86 -3.79 18.56 -12.81
C ASN A 86 -3.67 18.72 -14.33
N VAL A 87 -3.15 17.70 -15.02
CA VAL A 87 -3.15 17.66 -16.50
C VAL A 87 -4.57 17.52 -17.05
N GLY A 88 -5.48 16.96 -16.26
CA GLY A 88 -6.88 16.75 -16.59
C GLY A 88 -7.29 15.30 -16.41
N ALA A 89 -8.59 15.07 -16.47
CA ALA A 89 -9.17 13.74 -16.31
C ALA A 89 -10.37 13.56 -17.24
N MET A 90 -10.59 12.31 -17.65
CA MET A 90 -11.80 11.89 -18.32
C MET A 90 -12.84 11.49 -17.27
N LEU A 91 -14.02 12.13 -17.34
CA LEU A 91 -15.20 11.72 -16.58
C LEU A 91 -16.07 10.82 -17.45
N LEU A 92 -16.17 9.56 -17.05
CA LEU A 92 -17.09 8.61 -17.64
C LEU A 92 -18.35 8.52 -16.78
N ARG A 93 -19.49 8.33 -17.44
CA ARG A 93 -20.78 8.05 -16.82
C ARG A 93 -21.31 6.72 -17.33
N ASN A 94 -22.47 6.31 -16.84
CA ASN A 94 -23.11 5.09 -17.31
C ASN A 94 -23.37 5.12 -18.82
N PRO A 95 -23.22 3.94 -19.49
CA PRO A 95 -22.90 2.63 -18.91
C PRO A 95 -21.40 2.37 -18.70
N LEU A 96 -20.52 3.23 -19.22
CA LEU A 96 -19.07 2.99 -19.20
C LEU A 96 -18.50 2.93 -17.79
N ALA A 97 -19.02 3.75 -16.86
CA ALA A 97 -18.58 3.73 -15.47
C ALA A 97 -18.73 2.35 -14.80
N THR A 98 -19.77 1.60 -15.15
CA THR A 98 -20.01 0.24 -14.64
C THR A 98 -18.89 -0.72 -15.07
N THR A 99 -18.39 -0.62 -16.32
CA THR A 99 -17.27 -1.42 -16.80
C THR A 99 -15.99 -1.19 -16.00
N TYR A 100 -15.73 0.05 -15.56
CA TYR A 100 -14.59 0.34 -14.68
C TYR A 100 -14.82 -0.15 -13.25
N GLY A 101 -16.07 -0.20 -12.81
CA GLY A 101 -16.45 -0.90 -11.59
C GLY A 101 -16.13 -2.39 -11.66
N ASP A 102 -16.51 -3.08 -12.72
CA ASP A 102 -16.23 -4.50 -12.92
C ASP A 102 -14.71 -4.76 -13.00
N LEU A 103 -13.98 -3.91 -13.73
CA LEU A 103 -12.53 -3.97 -13.80
C LEU A 103 -11.88 -3.82 -12.41
N PHE A 104 -12.41 -2.90 -11.58
CA PHE A 104 -11.96 -2.77 -10.20
C PHE A 104 -12.19 -4.06 -9.40
N GLU A 105 -13.37 -4.68 -9.50
CA GLU A 105 -13.66 -5.92 -8.76
C GLU A 105 -12.71 -7.06 -9.16
N LEU A 106 -12.41 -7.17 -10.46
CA LEU A 106 -11.44 -8.13 -10.96
C LEU A 106 -10.06 -7.90 -10.34
N MET A 107 -9.54 -6.67 -10.39
CA MET A 107 -8.28 -6.32 -9.75
C MET A 107 -8.30 -6.51 -8.23
N TRP A 108 -9.43 -6.19 -7.59
CA TRP A 108 -9.62 -6.34 -6.14
C TRP A 108 -9.51 -7.80 -5.71
N SER A 109 -10.09 -8.71 -6.49
CA SER A 109 -10.03 -10.15 -6.25
C SER A 109 -8.61 -10.73 -6.36
N ASP A 110 -7.80 -10.19 -7.26
CA ASP A 110 -6.39 -10.59 -7.49
C ASP A 110 -5.41 -9.93 -6.50
N ALA A 111 -5.79 -8.80 -5.89
CA ALA A 111 -4.96 -8.05 -4.98
C ALA A 111 -4.85 -8.67 -3.58
N ARG A 112 -3.68 -8.48 -2.94
CA ARG A 112 -3.36 -9.00 -1.60
C ARG A 112 -3.60 -7.95 -0.52
N ALA A 113 -3.69 -8.36 0.74
CA ALA A 113 -3.68 -7.39 1.84
C ALA A 113 -2.33 -6.62 1.87
N PRO A 114 -2.30 -5.36 2.35
CA PRO A 114 -1.06 -4.61 2.48
C PRO A 114 -0.11 -5.33 3.43
N GLN A 115 1.10 -5.62 2.97
CA GLN A 115 2.17 -6.07 3.83
C GLN A 115 2.63 -4.86 4.67
N GLY A 116 2.46 -4.92 5.99
CA GLY A 116 2.81 -3.82 6.91
C GLY A 116 1.79 -3.44 7.99
N GLY A 117 0.66 -4.15 8.10
CA GLY A 117 -0.13 -4.18 9.33
C GLY A 117 0.42 -5.22 10.33
N PRO A 118 0.20 -5.08 11.65
CA PRO A 118 0.55 -6.12 12.60
C PRO A 118 -0.41 -7.30 12.46
N ASP A 119 -0.07 -8.26 11.57
CA ASP A 119 -0.55 -9.65 11.49
C ASP A 119 -0.21 -10.13 10.07
N GLU A 120 0.82 -10.94 9.82
CA GLU A 120 0.92 -12.37 10.18
C GLU A 120 2.27 -12.75 10.83
N THR A 121 3.26 -11.85 10.84
CA THR A 121 4.55 -12.09 11.49
C THR A 121 4.55 -11.64 12.96
N GLY A 122 3.79 -10.58 13.29
CA GLY A 122 3.88 -9.92 14.59
C GLY A 122 5.10 -8.99 14.72
N LEU A 123 5.72 -8.59 13.60
CA LEU A 123 6.79 -7.57 13.56
C LEU A 123 6.23 -6.16 13.74
N SER A 124 6.90 -5.32 14.53
CA SER A 124 6.71 -3.86 14.44
C SER A 124 7.28 -3.32 13.13
N SER A 125 6.86 -2.14 12.67
CA SER A 125 7.41 -1.51 11.46
C SER A 125 8.94 -1.40 11.50
N ARG A 126 9.50 -1.12 12.69
CA ARG A 126 10.94 -1.03 12.88
C ARG A 126 11.65 -2.38 12.83
N GLU A 127 11.01 -3.42 13.33
CA GLU A 127 11.52 -4.79 13.23
C GLU A 127 11.48 -5.29 11.77
N ALA A 128 10.44 -4.91 11.01
CA ALA A 128 10.32 -5.24 9.59
C ALA A 128 11.45 -4.60 8.76
N GLU A 129 11.73 -3.30 8.95
CA GLU A 129 12.86 -2.61 8.30
C GLU A 129 14.20 -3.30 8.59
N ILE A 130 14.41 -3.73 9.85
CA ILE A 130 15.62 -4.45 10.24
C ILE A 130 15.68 -5.80 9.52
N VAL A 131 14.60 -6.56 9.51
CA VAL A 131 14.52 -7.89 8.87
C VAL A 131 14.76 -7.80 7.36
N GLU A 132 14.17 -6.82 6.67
CA GLU A 132 14.38 -6.63 5.23
C GLU A 132 15.86 -6.45 4.90
N LEU A 133 16.55 -5.55 5.61
CA LEU A 133 17.98 -5.32 5.40
C LEU A 133 18.82 -6.56 5.74
N LEU A 134 18.43 -7.34 6.75
CA LEU A 134 19.11 -8.60 7.08
C LEU A 134 18.92 -9.67 6.00
N LEU A 135 17.76 -9.74 5.36
CA LEU A 135 17.46 -10.63 4.23
C LEU A 135 18.24 -10.25 2.97
N GLU A 136 18.52 -8.96 2.79
CA GLU A 136 19.44 -8.44 1.76
C GLU A 136 20.92 -8.73 2.06
N GLY A 137 21.23 -9.36 3.20
CA GLY A 137 22.59 -9.71 3.59
C GLY A 137 23.35 -8.62 4.33
N ALA A 138 22.68 -7.54 4.77
CA ALA A 138 23.33 -6.48 5.52
C ALA A 138 23.84 -6.96 6.88
N THR A 139 25.03 -6.49 7.26
CA THR A 139 25.59 -6.65 8.61
C THR A 139 24.90 -5.72 9.60
N ASP A 140 24.99 -6.04 10.91
CA ASP A 140 24.40 -5.20 11.97
C ASP A 140 24.89 -3.74 11.88
N HIS A 141 26.14 -3.53 11.46
CA HIS A 141 26.74 -2.21 11.27
C HIS A 141 26.12 -1.46 10.08
N GLN A 142 25.86 -2.15 8.96
CA GLN A 142 25.20 -1.55 7.80
C GLN A 142 23.74 -1.21 8.10
N VAL A 143 23.02 -2.09 8.80
CA VAL A 143 21.66 -1.83 9.27
C VAL A 143 21.64 -0.62 10.22
N ALA A 144 22.55 -0.60 11.19
CA ALA A 144 22.70 0.50 12.14
C ALA A 144 22.94 1.84 11.45
N ALA A 145 23.87 1.87 10.48
CA ALA A 145 24.18 3.08 9.71
C ALA A 145 22.97 3.55 8.89
N ARG A 146 22.22 2.63 8.27
CA ARG A 146 21.09 2.97 7.41
C ARG A 146 19.86 3.44 8.17
N LEU A 147 19.65 2.90 9.38
CA LEU A 147 18.48 3.20 10.20
C LEU A 147 18.76 4.26 11.29
N GLY A 148 19.98 4.77 11.42
CA GLY A 148 20.33 5.74 12.45
C GLY A 148 20.29 5.14 13.87
N MET A 149 20.72 3.88 14.02
CA MET A 149 20.74 3.16 15.30
C MET A 149 22.16 2.73 15.66
N SER A 150 22.37 2.25 16.89
CA SER A 150 23.62 1.58 17.24
C SER A 150 23.60 0.11 16.80
N SER A 151 24.75 -0.46 16.42
CA SER A 151 24.88 -1.89 16.11
C SER A 151 24.48 -2.77 17.31
N ARG A 152 24.65 -2.28 18.54
CA ARG A 152 24.18 -2.94 19.76
C ARG A 152 22.67 -3.06 19.79
N THR A 153 21.95 -2.00 19.41
CA THR A 153 20.48 -2.00 19.36
C THR A 153 19.97 -2.96 18.29
N VAL A 154 20.58 -2.95 17.10
CA VAL A 154 20.22 -3.90 16.03
C VAL A 154 20.39 -5.34 16.51
N ARG A 155 21.53 -5.66 17.14
CA ARG A 155 21.79 -7.00 17.67
C ARG A 155 20.78 -7.41 18.76
N ALA A 156 20.40 -6.49 19.63
CA ALA A 156 19.40 -6.74 20.66
C ALA A 156 18.02 -7.04 20.06
N VAL A 157 17.60 -6.28 19.05
CA VAL A 157 16.35 -6.53 18.33
C VAL A 157 16.38 -7.89 17.63
N VAL A 158 17.46 -8.21 16.91
CA VAL A 158 17.62 -9.52 16.26
C VAL A 158 17.54 -10.65 17.27
N ALA A 159 18.20 -10.53 18.42
CA ALA A 159 18.14 -11.54 19.47
C ALA A 159 16.71 -11.71 20.01
N GLN A 160 15.96 -10.62 20.22
CA GLN A 160 14.55 -10.68 20.63
C GLN A 160 13.67 -11.36 19.57
N LEU A 161 13.87 -11.04 18.29
CA LEU A 161 13.17 -11.70 17.19
C LEU A 161 13.49 -13.19 17.15
N GLN A 162 14.76 -13.58 17.29
CA GLN A 162 15.16 -14.98 17.34
C GLN A 162 14.45 -15.74 18.46
N GLN A 163 14.35 -15.16 19.65
CA GLN A 163 13.59 -15.74 20.76
C GLN A 163 12.09 -15.85 20.41
N ARG A 164 11.50 -14.78 19.86
CA ARG A 164 10.06 -14.73 19.53
C ARG A 164 9.65 -15.78 18.48
N TYR A 165 10.50 -16.01 17.47
CA TYR A 165 10.22 -17.00 16.42
C TYR A 165 10.87 -18.37 16.67
N GLY A 166 11.49 -18.58 17.84
CA GLY A 166 12.12 -19.86 18.19
C GLY A 166 13.31 -20.25 17.30
N THR A 167 14.04 -19.28 16.76
CA THR A 167 15.17 -19.52 15.86
C THR A 167 16.51 -19.36 16.57
N ARG A 168 17.50 -20.16 16.16
CA ARG A 168 18.83 -20.21 16.82
C ARG A 168 19.94 -19.47 16.07
N SER A 169 19.66 -19.00 14.86
CA SER A 169 20.62 -18.24 14.05
C SER A 169 19.89 -17.16 13.24
N ARG A 170 20.59 -16.08 12.89
CA ARG A 170 20.03 -15.00 12.06
C ARG A 170 19.59 -15.52 10.68
N MET A 171 20.29 -16.53 10.17
CA MET A 171 19.95 -17.19 8.91
C MET A 171 18.66 -18.00 9.06
N ALA A 172 18.47 -18.71 10.17
CA ALA A 172 17.23 -19.43 10.47
C ALA A 172 16.05 -18.46 10.64
N LEU A 173 16.27 -17.32 11.32
CA LEU A 173 15.30 -16.24 11.41
C LEU A 173 14.90 -15.72 10.01
N GLY A 174 15.90 -15.43 9.16
CA GLY A 174 15.67 -14.98 7.79
C GLY A 174 14.89 -16.01 6.96
N PHE A 175 15.26 -17.28 7.01
CA PHE A 175 14.55 -18.36 6.31
C PHE A 175 13.10 -18.50 6.78
N GLN A 176 12.86 -18.42 8.09
CA GLN A 176 11.53 -18.54 8.65
C GLN A 176 10.64 -17.35 8.29
N LEU A 177 11.19 -16.13 8.31
CA LEU A 177 10.45 -14.93 7.91
C LEU A 177 10.19 -14.88 6.40
N ALA A 178 11.15 -15.29 5.57
CA ALA A 178 10.97 -15.36 4.12
C ALA A 178 9.84 -16.32 3.69
N ARG A 179 9.56 -17.38 4.48
CA ARG A 179 8.43 -18.31 4.25
C ARG A 179 7.07 -17.73 4.62
N VAL A 180 7.03 -16.72 5.47
CA VAL A 180 5.79 -16.03 5.86
C VAL A 180 5.53 -14.83 4.94
N THR A 181 6.55 -14.31 4.25
CA THR A 181 6.45 -13.14 3.36
C THR A 181 6.17 -13.47 1.88
N GLY A 182 6.32 -14.73 1.44
CA GLY A 182 6.07 -15.17 0.05
C GLY A 182 4.70 -15.79 -0.17
#